data_AF-A0A3M1IXM6-F1
#
_entry.id   AF-A0A3M1IXM6-F1
#
_cell.length_a   1.000
_cell.length_b   1.000
_cell.length_c   1.000
_cell.angle_alpha   90.00
_cell.angle_beta   90.00
_cell.angle_gamma   90.00
#
_symmetry.space_group_name_H-M   'P 1'
#
loop_
_entity.id
_entity.type
_entity.pdbx_description
1 polymer ?
#
loop_
_entity_poly.entity_id
_entity_poly.type
_entity_poly.pdbx_seq_one_letter_code
_entity_poly.pdbx_strand_id
1 'polypeptide(L)'
;IALGRRALGLPSGALSLEENQAAAAVGQIDLAHAYEEALRGHGLAAAQVLVTLGDTEERRRYLNARNTIETLLRLGAIPVVNENDTVATAEIRYGDNDRLAARVATMISADCLVLLSDVDGLYTEIPGSGREGELVEEVRAITPEIAAMAGDTGTELSRGGMVTKIEAARIAMSGGTHMVIAAGRAEHPLRQLSQTGRGSWFIASADPVTARKRWIAGALEPTGSIIVDDGAVRALRAGKSLLPAGVTAIRGAFDRGDAVVIRDPSGHEIGRGLSAYNHDDAALIIGHKSDEIPAILGYRGRTALIHRDDMALKK
;
A
#
# COMPACT_ATOMS: atom_id res chain seq x y z
N ILE A 1 2.40 -9.60 19.27
CA ILE A 1 3.21 -10.62 20.00
C ILE A 1 3.61 -10.19 21.41
N ALA A 2 4.37 -9.10 21.62
CA ALA A 2 4.92 -8.74 22.94
C ALA A 2 3.86 -8.58 24.06
N LEU A 3 2.72 -7.94 23.77
CA LEU A 3 1.60 -7.79 24.71
C LEU A 3 1.02 -9.15 25.12
N GLY A 4 0.65 -9.99 24.14
CA GLY A 4 0.07 -11.30 24.42
C GLY A 4 1.04 -12.29 25.05
N ARG A 5 2.35 -12.17 24.81
CA ARG A 5 3.37 -12.95 25.53
C ARG A 5 3.28 -12.73 27.03
N ARG A 6 3.16 -11.46 27.45
CA ARG A 6 2.99 -11.11 28.87
C ARG A 6 1.64 -11.58 29.41
N ALA A 7 0.57 -11.38 28.65
CA ALA A 7 -0.78 -11.78 29.06
C ALA A 7 -0.94 -13.30 29.24
N LEU A 8 -0.26 -14.09 28.39
CA LEU A 8 -0.29 -15.56 28.42
C LEU A 8 0.77 -16.17 29.36
N GLY A 9 1.62 -15.36 29.99
CA GLY A 9 2.70 -15.85 30.86
C GLY A 9 3.74 -16.71 30.14
N LEU A 10 3.96 -16.49 28.84
CA LEU A 10 4.91 -17.27 28.05
C LEU A 10 6.37 -16.96 28.47
N PRO A 11 7.27 -17.96 28.48
CA PRO A 11 8.66 -17.79 28.91
C PRO A 11 9.41 -16.79 28.03
N SER A 12 10.57 -16.28 28.46
CA SER A 12 11.51 -15.49 27.63
C SER A 12 12.30 -16.37 26.64
N GLY A 13 12.75 -15.83 25.50
CA GLY A 13 13.46 -16.57 24.45
C GLY A 13 12.70 -16.73 23.12
N ALA A 14 13.15 -17.66 22.27
CA ALA A 14 12.45 -18.01 21.04
C ALA A 14 11.16 -18.78 21.36
N LEU A 15 10.07 -18.40 20.70
CA LEU A 15 8.77 -19.07 20.80
C LEU A 15 8.54 -19.92 19.55
N SER A 16 7.74 -20.99 19.68
CA SER A 16 7.27 -21.74 18.52
C SER A 16 6.42 -20.84 17.59
N LEU A 17 6.15 -21.30 16.36
CA LEU A 17 5.29 -20.55 15.45
C LEU A 17 3.90 -20.35 16.07
N GLU A 18 3.34 -21.41 16.63
CA GLU A 18 2.02 -21.48 17.25
C GLU A 18 1.94 -20.60 18.50
N GLU A 19 2.98 -20.62 19.35
CA GLU A 19 3.06 -19.75 20.52
C GLU A 19 3.12 -18.27 20.12
N ASN A 20 3.87 -17.93 19.08
CA ASN A 20 3.89 -16.57 18.54
C ASN A 20 2.53 -16.16 17.95
N GLN A 21 1.83 -17.07 17.24
CA GLN A 21 0.48 -16.82 16.72
C GLN A 21 -0.52 -16.58 17.86
N ALA A 22 -0.49 -17.41 18.90
CA ALA A 22 -1.34 -17.26 20.08
C ALA A 22 -1.06 -15.93 20.81
N ALA A 23 0.22 -15.61 21.02
CA ALA A 23 0.64 -14.34 21.61
C ALA A 23 0.28 -13.13 20.74
N ALA A 24 0.27 -13.26 19.42
CA ALA A 24 -0.19 -12.22 18.53
C ALA A 24 -1.71 -12.01 18.63
N ALA A 25 -2.49 -13.09 18.57
CA ALA A 25 -3.95 -13.02 18.65
C ALA A 25 -4.43 -12.35 19.95
N VAL A 26 -3.85 -12.72 21.10
CA VAL A 26 -4.16 -12.08 22.39
C VAL A 26 -3.68 -10.63 22.41
N GLY A 27 -2.42 -10.39 22.05
CA GLY A 27 -1.83 -9.06 22.12
C GLY A 27 -2.44 -8.05 21.14
N GLN A 28 -3.05 -8.52 20.05
CA GLN A 28 -3.70 -7.67 19.05
C GLN A 28 -4.98 -7.02 19.61
N ILE A 29 -5.68 -7.68 20.53
CA ILE A 29 -6.84 -7.11 21.23
C ILE A 29 -6.38 -5.92 22.08
N ASP A 30 -5.35 -6.13 22.90
CA ASP A 30 -4.80 -5.10 23.79
C ASP A 30 -4.24 -3.91 22.99
N LEU A 31 -3.52 -4.18 21.90
CA LEU A 31 -2.97 -3.14 21.03
C LEU A 31 -4.07 -2.29 20.39
N ALA A 32 -5.12 -2.94 19.88
CA ALA A 32 -6.25 -2.26 19.26
C ALA A 32 -7.00 -1.40 20.28
N HIS A 33 -7.20 -1.93 21.50
CA HIS A 33 -7.85 -1.20 22.57
C HIS A 33 -7.05 0.04 22.98
N ALA A 34 -5.72 -0.06 23.10
CA ALA A 34 -4.88 1.07 23.45
C ALA A 34 -4.93 2.20 22.40
N TYR A 35 -4.90 1.87 21.11
CA TYR A 35 -5.07 2.85 20.04
C TYR A 35 -6.47 3.47 20.02
N GLU A 36 -7.49 2.64 20.24
CA GLU A 36 -8.88 3.08 20.28
C GLU A 36 -9.13 4.08 21.41
N GLU A 37 -8.65 3.78 22.63
CA GLU A 37 -8.76 4.68 23.77
C GLU A 37 -8.02 6.01 23.54
N ALA A 38 -6.78 5.95 23.04
CA ALA A 38 -5.99 7.13 22.75
C ALA A 38 -6.65 8.04 21.69
N LEU A 39 -7.15 7.46 20.59
CA LEU A 39 -7.80 8.22 19.52
C LEU A 39 -9.17 8.74 19.94
N ARG A 40 -9.93 7.98 20.72
CA ARG A 40 -11.22 8.41 21.28
C ARG A 40 -11.08 9.66 22.15
N GLY A 41 -10.00 9.77 22.92
CA GLY A 41 -9.67 10.98 23.68
C GLY A 41 -9.55 12.26 22.85
N HIS A 42 -9.31 12.11 21.54
CA HIS A 42 -9.25 13.20 20.57
C HIS A 42 -10.47 13.28 19.64
N GLY A 43 -11.54 12.52 19.92
CA GLY A 43 -12.75 12.48 19.08
C GLY A 43 -12.55 11.77 17.73
N LEU A 44 -11.50 10.94 17.60
CA LEU A 44 -11.19 10.20 16.39
C LEU A 44 -11.60 8.72 16.54
N ALA A 45 -12.19 8.15 15.49
CA ALA A 45 -12.53 6.74 15.46
C ALA A 45 -11.33 5.91 14.98
N ALA A 46 -10.88 4.93 15.77
CA ALA A 46 -9.89 3.96 15.33
C ALA A 46 -10.56 2.85 14.52
N ALA A 47 -9.91 2.40 13.44
CA ALA A 47 -10.38 1.28 12.63
C ALA A 47 -9.27 0.26 12.44
N GLN A 48 -9.43 -0.94 13.02
CA GLN A 48 -8.45 -2.01 12.88
C GLN A 48 -8.46 -2.58 11.46
N VAL A 49 -7.26 -2.72 10.88
CA VAL A 49 -7.05 -3.38 9.59
C VAL A 49 -5.94 -4.40 9.74
N LEU A 50 -6.24 -5.67 9.48
CA LEU A 50 -5.26 -6.76 9.49
C LEU A 50 -5.02 -7.25 8.08
N VAL A 51 -3.76 -7.32 7.67
CA VAL A 51 -3.35 -7.73 6.32
C VAL A 51 -2.12 -8.63 6.41
N THR A 52 -1.96 -9.52 5.45
CA THR A 52 -0.71 -10.28 5.26
C THR A 52 0.07 -9.71 4.07
N LEU A 53 1.37 -10.02 3.99
CA LEU A 53 2.16 -9.73 2.79
C LEU A 53 1.49 -10.27 1.51
N GLY A 54 0.97 -11.50 1.56
CA GLY A 54 0.25 -12.10 0.43
C GLY A 54 -1.01 -11.34 0.00
N ASP A 55 -1.70 -10.68 0.93
CA ASP A 55 -2.87 -9.84 0.61
C ASP A 55 -2.48 -8.57 -0.17
N THR A 56 -1.22 -8.13 -0.05
CA THR A 56 -0.69 -7.01 -0.83
C THR A 56 -0.20 -7.42 -2.22
N GLU A 57 0.01 -8.72 -2.44
CA GLU A 57 0.51 -9.29 -3.71
C GLU A 57 -0.62 -9.87 -4.56
N GLU A 58 -1.66 -10.45 -3.93
CA GLU A 58 -2.88 -10.87 -4.62
C GLU A 58 -3.72 -9.65 -4.99
N ARG A 59 -3.76 -9.35 -6.29
CA ARG A 59 -4.39 -8.15 -6.87
C ARG A 59 -5.80 -7.86 -6.36
N ARG A 60 -6.65 -8.89 -6.25
CA ARG A 60 -8.03 -8.75 -5.77
C ARG A 60 -8.08 -8.32 -4.30
N ARG A 61 -7.21 -8.89 -3.46
CA ARG A 61 -7.13 -8.55 -2.03
C ARG A 61 -6.52 -7.16 -1.84
N TYR A 62 -5.49 -6.83 -2.60
CA TYR A 62 -4.90 -5.50 -2.65
C TYR A 62 -5.95 -4.43 -2.95
N LEU A 63 -6.78 -4.61 -3.99
CA LEU A 63 -7.81 -3.64 -4.33
C LEU A 63 -8.87 -3.52 -3.23
N ASN A 64 -9.27 -4.62 -2.61
CA ASN A 64 -10.24 -4.58 -1.52
C ASN A 64 -9.69 -3.83 -0.30
N ALA A 65 -8.45 -4.14 0.13
CA ALA A 65 -7.79 -3.47 1.25
C ALA A 65 -7.67 -1.96 1.01
N ARG A 66 -7.22 -1.55 -0.19
CA ARG A 66 -7.15 -0.14 -0.59
C ARG A 66 -8.48 0.58 -0.41
N ASN A 67 -9.56 0.03 -0.93
CA ASN A 67 -10.87 0.68 -0.88
C ASN A 67 -11.37 0.84 0.54
N THR A 68 -11.16 -0.18 1.38
CA THR A 68 -11.52 -0.14 2.78
C THR A 68 -10.79 1.01 3.47
N ILE A 69 -9.46 1.10 3.29
CA ILE A 69 -8.64 2.16 3.88
C ILE A 69 -9.06 3.55 3.36
N GLU A 70 -9.24 3.73 2.05
CA GLU A 70 -9.69 4.99 1.46
C GLU A 70 -11.09 5.40 1.94
N THR A 71 -11.98 4.44 2.18
CA THR A 71 -13.33 4.69 2.70
C THR A 71 -13.26 5.10 4.17
N LEU A 72 -12.46 4.42 5.00
CA LEU A 72 -12.25 4.76 6.40
C LEU A 72 -11.72 6.20 6.55
N LEU A 73 -10.69 6.56 5.77
CA LEU A 73 -10.12 7.91 5.77
C LEU A 73 -11.16 8.96 5.36
N ARG A 74 -11.99 8.67 4.34
CA ARG A 74 -13.06 9.57 3.90
C ARG A 74 -14.15 9.78 4.96
N LEU A 75 -14.40 8.77 5.78
CA LEU A 75 -15.32 8.84 6.92
C LEU A 75 -14.69 9.50 8.16
N GLY A 76 -13.42 9.91 8.09
CA GLY A 76 -12.71 10.55 9.20
C GLY A 76 -12.17 9.57 10.26
N ALA A 77 -12.20 8.25 9.98
CA ALA A 77 -11.57 7.26 10.84
C ALA A 77 -10.06 7.16 10.59
N ILE A 78 -9.30 6.76 11.61
CA ILE A 78 -7.86 6.50 11.54
C ILE A 78 -7.65 4.98 11.43
N PRO A 79 -7.18 4.47 10.27
CA PRO A 79 -6.84 3.07 10.11
C PRO A 79 -5.60 2.71 10.94
N VAL A 80 -5.73 1.71 11.80
CA VAL A 80 -4.63 1.10 12.56
C VAL A 80 -4.32 -0.23 11.88
N VAL A 81 -3.29 -0.23 11.06
CA VAL A 81 -2.88 -1.38 10.24
C VAL A 81 -1.83 -2.20 10.96
N ASN A 82 -2.01 -3.52 11.02
CA ASN A 82 -0.99 -4.45 11.49
C ASN A 82 -0.99 -5.73 10.65
N GLU A 83 0.08 -6.52 10.77
CA GLU A 83 0.13 -7.83 10.14
C GLU A 83 -0.89 -8.80 10.76
N ASN A 84 -1.52 -9.64 9.94
CA ASN A 84 -2.37 -10.73 10.41
C ASN A 84 -1.53 -11.97 10.78
N ASP A 85 -0.83 -11.87 11.90
CA ASP A 85 0.08 -12.90 12.43
C ASP A 85 -0.53 -14.30 12.53
N THR A 86 -1.86 -14.39 12.74
CA THR A 86 -2.58 -15.67 12.97
C THR A 86 -2.59 -16.55 11.71
N VAL A 87 -2.58 -15.92 10.53
CA VAL A 87 -2.61 -16.61 9.24
C VAL A 87 -1.29 -16.48 8.47
N ALA A 88 -0.33 -15.72 9.00
CA ALA A 88 1.01 -15.58 8.44
C ALA A 88 1.88 -16.82 8.75
N THR A 89 2.64 -17.28 7.75
CA THR A 89 3.60 -18.39 7.87
C THR A 89 4.97 -17.90 8.39
N ALA A 90 5.79 -18.82 8.91
CA ALA A 90 7.07 -18.50 9.57
C ALA A 90 8.08 -17.74 8.68
N GLU A 91 8.01 -17.93 7.37
CA GLU A 91 8.92 -17.35 6.37
C GLU A 91 8.79 -15.82 6.23
N ILE A 92 7.72 -15.24 6.80
CA ILE A 92 7.28 -13.85 6.55
C ILE A 92 7.62 -12.89 7.72
N ARG A 93 8.07 -13.40 8.87
CA ARG A 93 7.93 -12.70 10.17
C ARG A 93 8.99 -11.69 10.59
N TYR A 94 10.19 -11.65 9.99
CA TYR A 94 11.27 -10.80 10.50
C TYR A 94 11.37 -9.46 9.78
N GLY A 95 11.03 -8.37 10.50
CA GLY A 95 11.21 -6.98 10.05
C GLY A 95 10.17 -6.48 9.04
N ASP A 96 8.98 -7.09 9.06
CA ASP A 96 7.98 -6.94 8.02
C ASP A 96 7.21 -5.62 8.09
N ASN A 97 7.00 -5.04 9.27
CA ASN A 97 6.15 -3.86 9.38
C ASN A 97 6.69 -2.61 8.65
N ASP A 98 8.01 -2.49 8.44
CA ASP A 98 8.59 -1.43 7.61
C ASP A 98 8.16 -1.61 6.13
N ARG A 99 8.24 -2.85 5.62
CA ARG A 99 7.82 -3.20 4.25
C ARG A 99 6.31 -3.14 4.10
N LEU A 100 5.56 -3.63 5.09
CA LEU A 100 4.12 -3.52 5.13
C LEU A 100 3.69 -2.06 5.10
N ALA A 101 4.31 -1.19 5.91
CA ALA A 101 4.01 0.24 5.90
C ALA A 101 4.28 0.88 4.52
N ALA A 102 5.39 0.53 3.86
CA ALA A 102 5.65 0.97 2.49
C ALA A 102 4.64 0.44 1.47
N ARG A 103 4.24 -0.83 1.57
CA ARG A 103 3.21 -1.41 0.71
C ARG A 103 1.85 -0.78 0.94
N VAL A 104 1.47 -0.50 2.18
CA VAL A 104 0.22 0.21 2.51
C VAL A 104 0.27 1.64 1.99
N ALA A 105 1.36 2.37 2.23
CA ALA A 105 1.53 3.74 1.77
C ALA A 105 1.42 3.85 0.24
N THR A 106 2.12 2.98 -0.49
CA THR A 106 2.02 2.93 -1.96
C THR A 106 0.64 2.45 -2.44
N MET A 107 0.02 1.50 -1.73
CA MET A 107 -1.33 1.01 -2.03
C MET A 107 -2.38 2.11 -2.00
N ILE A 108 -2.32 2.98 -1.00
CA ILE A 108 -3.26 4.11 -0.85
C ILE A 108 -2.75 5.38 -1.54
N SER A 109 -1.62 5.30 -2.24
CA SER A 109 -0.98 6.44 -2.93
C SER A 109 -0.70 7.62 -1.98
N ALA A 110 -0.18 7.31 -0.79
CA ALA A 110 0.21 8.30 0.20
C ALA A 110 1.39 9.15 -0.31
N ASP A 111 1.38 10.44 0.04
CA ASP A 111 2.45 11.37 -0.32
C ASP A 111 3.75 11.08 0.44
N CYS A 112 3.64 10.66 1.71
CA CYS A 112 4.78 10.45 2.59
C CYS A 112 4.55 9.26 3.54
N LEU A 113 5.60 8.45 3.72
CA LEU A 113 5.74 7.45 4.77
C LEU A 113 6.78 7.91 5.80
N VAL A 114 6.39 7.94 7.07
CA VAL A 114 7.30 8.26 8.18
C VAL A 114 7.58 6.99 8.97
N LEU A 115 8.84 6.55 8.98
CA LEU A 115 9.32 5.45 9.82
C LEU A 115 9.96 6.01 11.09
N LEU A 116 9.25 5.90 12.21
CA LEU A 116 9.74 6.28 13.53
C LEU A 116 10.57 5.15 14.13
N SER A 117 11.88 5.36 14.29
CA SER A 117 12.83 4.35 14.78
C SER A 117 13.54 4.77 16.07
N ASP A 118 14.25 3.83 16.66
CA ASP A 118 15.27 4.08 17.68
C ASP A 118 16.52 4.82 17.16
N VAL A 119 16.75 4.81 15.85
CA VAL A 119 17.74 5.63 15.14
C VAL A 119 17.08 6.84 14.48
N ASP A 120 17.83 7.93 14.31
CA ASP A 120 17.35 9.17 13.69
C ASP A 120 17.61 9.26 12.18
N GLY A 121 18.22 8.24 11.58
CA GLY A 121 18.37 8.11 10.12
C GLY A 121 19.40 7.07 9.69
N LEU A 122 19.76 7.13 8.41
CA LEU A 122 20.84 6.39 7.77
C LEU A 122 22.14 7.20 7.88
N TYR A 123 23.25 6.53 8.20
CA TYR A 123 24.56 7.16 8.35
C TYR A 123 25.56 6.63 7.33
N THR A 124 26.54 7.45 6.95
CA THR A 124 27.62 7.06 6.03
C THR A 124 28.54 5.97 6.60
N GLU A 125 28.65 5.91 7.92
CA GLU A 125 29.35 4.86 8.66
C GLU A 125 28.36 4.21 9.63
N ILE A 126 28.53 2.91 9.88
CA ILE A 126 27.65 2.15 10.77
C ILE A 126 27.81 2.68 12.20
N PRO A 127 26.72 3.06 12.90
CA PRO A 127 26.80 3.47 14.29
C PRO A 127 27.47 2.39 15.15
N GLY A 128 28.58 2.75 15.84
CA GLY A 128 29.36 1.81 16.65
C GLY A 128 30.55 1.15 15.93
N SER A 129 30.82 1.48 14.67
CA SER A 129 32.00 1.00 13.92
C SER A 129 33.34 1.59 14.40
N GLY A 130 33.31 2.56 15.32
CA GLY A 130 34.48 3.33 15.76
C GLY A 130 34.92 4.42 14.80
N ARG A 131 34.20 4.60 13.67
CA ARG A 131 34.35 5.74 12.75
C ARG A 131 33.17 6.68 12.90
N GLU A 132 33.42 7.97 12.77
CA GLU A 132 32.36 8.98 12.81
C GLU A 132 31.63 8.99 11.47
N GLY A 133 30.32 8.74 11.51
CA GLY A 133 29.44 8.77 10.35
C GLY A 133 28.63 10.05 10.30
N GLU A 134 28.38 10.55 9.11
CA GLU A 134 27.49 11.69 8.86
C GLU A 134 26.08 11.18 8.51
N LEU A 135 25.06 11.93 8.92
CA LEU A 135 23.68 11.63 8.57
C LEU A 135 23.48 11.82 7.06
N VAL A 136 22.95 10.81 6.39
CA VAL A 136 22.53 10.91 5.00
C VAL A 136 21.16 11.59 4.96
N GLU A 137 21.16 12.91 4.79
CA GLU A 137 19.92 13.71 4.88
C GLU A 137 18.95 13.43 3.72
N GLU A 138 19.46 13.20 2.51
CA GLU A 138 18.63 13.01 1.31
C GLU A 138 19.16 11.89 0.40
N VAL A 139 18.26 11.02 -0.04
CA VAL A 139 18.50 9.87 -0.92
C VAL A 139 17.50 9.94 -2.07
N ARG A 140 17.98 10.26 -3.28
CA ARG A 140 17.14 10.30 -4.51
C ARG A 140 17.12 8.99 -5.29
N ALA A 141 18.08 8.11 -5.01
CA ALA A 141 18.18 6.79 -5.61
C ALA A 141 18.86 5.84 -4.63
N ILE A 142 18.33 4.62 -4.52
CA ILE A 142 18.93 3.55 -3.71
C ILE A 142 19.95 2.82 -4.60
N THR A 143 21.17 3.35 -4.61
CA THR A 143 22.32 2.76 -5.31
C THR A 143 22.91 1.59 -4.50
N PRO A 144 23.80 0.77 -5.09
CA PRO A 144 24.52 -0.26 -4.35
C PRO A 144 25.26 0.29 -3.12
N GLU A 145 25.78 1.52 -3.19
CA GLU A 145 26.47 2.19 -2.08
C GLU A 145 25.50 2.49 -0.93
N ILE A 146 24.32 3.06 -1.23
CA ILE A 146 23.27 3.31 -0.22
C ILE A 146 22.78 1.99 0.40
N ALA A 147 22.60 0.95 -0.42
CA ALA A 147 22.21 -0.37 0.07
C ALA A 147 23.31 -0.97 0.99
N ALA A 148 24.58 -0.77 0.65
CA ALA A 148 25.71 -1.23 1.46
C ALA A 148 25.82 -0.49 2.81
N MET A 149 25.39 0.79 2.88
CA MET A 149 25.35 1.55 4.15
C MET A 149 24.38 0.93 5.18
N ALA A 150 23.38 0.15 4.75
CA ALA A 150 22.52 -0.60 5.68
C ALA A 150 23.25 -1.76 6.38
N GLY A 151 24.37 -2.21 5.82
CA GLY A 151 25.30 -3.18 6.40
C GLY A 151 24.82 -4.63 6.41
N ASP A 152 25.77 -5.54 6.17
CA ASP A 152 25.71 -6.96 6.52
C ASP A 152 26.16 -7.13 7.99
N THR A 153 25.36 -6.66 8.95
CA THR A 153 25.81 -6.61 10.35
C THR A 153 25.81 -8.01 10.95
N GLY A 154 26.92 -8.51 11.49
CA GLY A 154 26.91 -9.67 12.40
C GLY A 154 26.08 -9.41 13.67
N THR A 155 25.56 -10.48 14.26
CA THR A 155 24.60 -10.62 15.39
C THR A 155 23.12 -10.75 14.99
N GLU A 156 22.50 -11.89 15.34
CA GLU A 156 21.12 -12.27 15.00
C GLU A 156 20.05 -11.23 15.36
N LEU A 157 20.31 -10.34 16.34
CA LEU A 157 19.34 -9.33 16.78
C LEU A 157 19.43 -7.97 16.06
N SER A 158 20.59 -7.58 15.50
CA SER A 158 20.77 -6.28 14.83
C SER A 158 20.71 -6.34 13.30
N ARG A 159 20.66 -7.55 12.72
CA ARG A 159 20.75 -7.82 11.28
C ARG A 159 19.65 -7.23 10.39
N GLY A 160 18.48 -6.91 10.94
CA GLY A 160 17.30 -6.63 10.11
C GLY A 160 16.89 -5.16 10.01
N GLY A 161 17.29 -4.31 10.97
CA GLY A 161 16.62 -3.03 11.22
C GLY A 161 16.77 -2.00 10.10
N MET A 162 18.00 -1.74 9.64
CA MET A 162 18.23 -0.76 8.57
C MET A 162 18.00 -1.35 7.18
N VAL A 163 18.35 -2.63 6.97
CA VAL A 163 18.10 -3.33 5.70
C VAL A 163 16.62 -3.30 5.32
N THR A 164 15.73 -3.58 6.27
CA THR A 164 14.28 -3.55 6.03
C THR A 164 13.75 -2.16 5.75
N LYS A 165 14.33 -1.11 6.35
CA LYS A 165 14.01 0.30 6.05
C LYS A 165 14.47 0.70 4.65
N ILE A 166 15.64 0.27 4.20
CA ILE A 166 16.08 0.52 2.82
C ILE A 166 15.18 -0.21 1.82
N GLU A 167 14.76 -1.44 2.11
CA GLU A 167 13.80 -2.15 1.27
C GLU A 167 12.40 -1.47 1.27
N ALA A 168 11.95 -0.98 2.42
CA ALA A 168 10.74 -0.16 2.52
C ALA A 168 10.86 1.13 1.69
N ALA A 169 12.02 1.82 1.74
CA ALA A 169 12.29 2.99 0.92
C ALA A 169 12.23 2.67 -0.57
N ARG A 170 12.76 1.51 -0.99
CA ARG A 170 12.70 1.05 -2.40
C ARG A 170 11.26 0.90 -2.86
N ILE A 171 10.43 0.25 -2.05
CA ILE A 171 8.99 0.08 -2.31
C ILE A 171 8.32 1.45 -2.39
N ALA A 172 8.48 2.30 -1.37
CA ALA A 172 7.88 3.62 -1.28
C ALA A 172 8.23 4.51 -2.50
N MET A 173 9.53 4.64 -2.80
CA MET A 173 10.01 5.45 -3.92
C MET A 173 9.50 4.95 -5.27
N SER A 174 9.38 3.62 -5.45
CA SER A 174 8.84 3.02 -6.68
C SER A 174 7.35 3.35 -6.88
N GLY A 175 6.60 3.47 -5.80
CA GLY A 175 5.18 3.86 -5.81
C GLY A 175 4.94 5.37 -5.81
N GLY A 176 6.00 6.19 -5.92
CA GLY A 176 5.90 7.65 -5.91
C GLY A 176 5.76 8.27 -4.51
N THR A 177 5.89 7.47 -3.45
CA THR A 177 5.77 7.90 -2.06
C THR A 177 7.14 8.32 -1.52
N HIS A 178 7.25 9.52 -0.96
CA HIS A 178 8.44 9.92 -0.19
C HIS A 178 8.51 9.10 1.10
N MET A 179 9.71 8.78 1.56
CA MET A 179 9.87 8.12 2.86
C MET A 179 10.87 8.88 3.71
N VAL A 180 10.69 8.91 5.03
CA VAL A 180 11.69 9.43 5.96
C VAL A 180 11.89 8.48 7.13
N ILE A 181 13.16 8.23 7.46
CA ILE A 181 13.55 7.58 8.73
C ILE A 181 13.85 8.69 9.73
N ALA A 182 13.16 8.68 10.87
CA ALA A 182 13.30 9.70 11.90
C ALA A 182 13.24 9.10 13.31
N ALA A 183 13.73 9.85 14.29
CA ALA A 183 13.71 9.44 15.69
C ALA A 183 12.27 9.35 16.23
N GLY A 184 11.92 8.19 16.79
CA GLY A 184 10.61 7.90 17.38
C GLY A 184 10.51 8.04 18.89
N ARG A 185 11.65 8.18 19.59
CA ARG A 185 11.69 8.19 21.07
C ARG A 185 11.39 9.54 21.71
N ALA A 186 11.58 10.64 20.97
CA ALA A 186 11.29 11.98 21.48
C ALA A 186 9.79 12.18 21.66
N GLU A 187 9.41 13.06 22.60
CA GLU A 187 8.00 13.48 22.69
C GLU A 187 7.59 14.23 21.41
N HIS A 188 6.37 13.96 20.95
CA HIS A 188 5.81 14.54 19.72
C HIS A 188 6.75 14.43 18.48
N PRO A 189 7.20 13.21 18.12
CA PRO A 189 8.25 13.04 17.12
C PRO A 189 7.85 13.57 15.72
N LEU A 190 6.57 13.45 15.37
CA LEU A 190 6.04 14.01 14.11
C LEU A 190 6.07 15.54 14.08
N ARG A 191 5.78 16.20 15.22
CA ARG A 191 5.89 17.66 15.33
C ARG A 191 7.34 18.09 15.20
N GLN A 192 8.25 17.42 15.90
CA GLN A 192 9.68 17.69 15.81
C GLN A 192 10.18 17.56 14.37
N LEU A 193 9.85 16.46 13.69
CA LEU A 193 10.20 16.23 12.29
C LEU A 193 9.67 17.36 11.39
N SER A 194 8.41 17.79 11.57
CA SER A 194 7.84 18.89 10.77
C SER A 194 8.53 20.24 10.97
N GLN A 195 9.19 20.44 12.12
CA GLN A 195 9.86 21.70 12.47
C GLN A 195 11.34 21.70 12.08
N THR A 196 12.02 20.56 12.25
CA THR A 196 13.47 20.46 12.05
C THR A 196 13.85 19.86 10.70
N GLY A 197 12.97 19.06 10.10
CA GLY A 197 13.28 18.25 8.93
C GLY A 197 14.34 17.17 9.18
N ARG A 198 14.81 16.99 10.42
CA ARG A 198 15.94 16.09 10.72
C ARG A 198 15.52 14.62 10.54
N GLY A 199 16.17 13.96 9.60
CA GLY A 199 16.01 12.55 9.29
C GLY A 199 16.68 12.23 7.95
N SER A 200 16.60 10.96 7.54
CA SER A 200 17.02 10.54 6.20
C SER A 200 15.83 10.46 5.26
N TRP A 201 15.76 11.39 4.31
CA TRP A 201 14.67 11.51 3.35
C TRP A 201 14.96 10.75 2.05
N PHE A 202 14.06 9.84 1.69
CA PHE A 202 14.06 9.09 0.45
C PHE A 202 13.06 9.72 -0.50
N ILE A 203 13.56 10.39 -1.53
CA ILE A 203 12.78 11.25 -2.41
C ILE A 203 12.37 10.49 -3.66
N ALA A 204 11.08 10.16 -3.78
CA ALA A 204 10.53 9.56 -4.99
C ALA A 204 10.71 10.48 -6.22
N SER A 205 10.95 9.88 -7.39
CA SER A 205 11.19 10.59 -8.66
C SER A 205 9.91 11.04 -9.38
N ALA A 206 8.75 10.66 -8.85
CA ALA A 206 7.43 11.02 -9.34
C ALA A 206 6.45 11.07 -8.17
N ASP A 207 5.34 11.80 -8.34
CA ASP A 207 4.23 11.75 -7.39
C ASP A 207 3.49 10.39 -7.45
N PRO A 208 2.76 10.00 -6.38
CA PRO A 208 2.09 8.70 -6.31
C PRO A 208 1.09 8.45 -7.44
N VAL A 209 0.36 9.48 -7.87
CA VAL A 209 -0.64 9.36 -8.93
C VAL A 209 0.03 9.06 -10.27
N THR A 210 1.12 9.77 -10.58
CA THR A 210 1.92 9.53 -11.78
C THR A 210 2.56 8.16 -11.76
N ALA A 211 3.15 7.74 -10.63
CA ALA A 211 3.75 6.41 -10.48
C ALA A 211 2.72 5.30 -10.72
N ARG A 212 1.53 5.42 -10.13
CA ARG A 212 0.42 4.47 -10.32
C ARG A 212 -0.01 4.39 -11.79
N LYS A 213 -0.17 5.54 -12.46
CA LYS A 213 -0.56 5.57 -13.88
C LYS A 213 0.51 4.94 -14.78
N ARG A 214 1.81 5.15 -14.49
CA ARG A 214 2.90 4.47 -15.22
C ARG A 214 2.84 2.96 -15.03
N TRP A 215 2.59 2.49 -13.81
CA TRP A 215 2.44 1.06 -13.52
C TRP A 215 1.28 0.44 -14.31
N ILE A 216 0.11 1.10 -14.33
CA ILE A 216 -1.05 0.68 -15.13
C ILE A 216 -0.74 0.69 -16.64
N ALA A 217 -0.02 1.70 -17.12
CA ALA A 217 0.28 1.85 -18.53
C ALA A 217 1.32 0.83 -19.05
N GLY A 218 2.33 0.50 -18.25
CA GLY A 218 3.56 -0.15 -18.76
C GLY A 218 3.98 -1.45 -18.08
N ALA A 219 3.64 -1.68 -16.81
CA ALA A 219 4.11 -2.85 -16.06
C ALA A 219 3.14 -4.03 -16.12
N LEU A 220 1.89 -3.78 -16.48
CA LEU A 220 0.84 -4.80 -16.51
C LEU A 220 0.62 -5.30 -17.94
N GLU A 221 0.76 -6.62 -18.12
CA GLU A 221 0.31 -7.30 -19.34
C GLU A 221 -1.22 -7.32 -19.38
N PRO A 222 -1.86 -6.69 -20.38
CA PRO A 222 -3.31 -6.69 -20.47
C PRO A 222 -3.83 -8.05 -20.92
N THR A 223 -4.83 -8.57 -20.22
CA THR A 223 -5.47 -9.86 -20.53
C THR A 223 -6.75 -9.72 -21.36
N GLY A 224 -7.21 -8.47 -21.56
CA GLY A 224 -8.39 -8.15 -22.37
C GLY A 224 -8.43 -6.72 -22.89
N SER A 225 -9.53 -6.39 -23.56
CA SER A 225 -9.79 -5.04 -24.06
C SER A 225 -11.27 -4.64 -24.00
N ILE A 226 -11.50 -3.36 -23.78
CA ILE A 226 -12.81 -2.72 -23.73
C ILE A 226 -12.86 -1.67 -24.83
N ILE A 227 -13.87 -1.73 -25.67
CA ILE A 227 -14.14 -0.75 -26.73
C ILE A 227 -15.25 0.18 -26.25
N VAL A 228 -15.03 1.48 -26.38
CA VAL A 228 -15.91 2.52 -25.84
C VAL A 228 -16.48 3.39 -26.96
N ASP A 229 -17.62 4.04 -26.73
CA ASP A 229 -18.20 5.01 -27.66
C ASP A 229 -17.50 6.39 -27.61
N ASP A 230 -17.81 7.27 -28.55
CA ASP A 230 -17.23 8.62 -28.61
C ASP A 230 -17.55 9.48 -27.39
N GLY A 231 -18.71 9.25 -26.75
CA GLY A 231 -19.11 9.94 -25.53
C GLY A 231 -18.21 9.56 -24.35
N ALA A 232 -17.93 8.27 -24.20
CA ALA A 232 -16.98 7.75 -23.26
C ALA A 232 -15.57 8.27 -23.55
N VAL A 233 -15.10 8.26 -24.81
CA VAL A 233 -13.79 8.84 -25.16
C VAL A 233 -13.65 10.28 -24.65
N ARG A 234 -14.66 11.13 -24.89
CA ARG A 234 -14.68 12.51 -24.38
C ARG A 234 -14.66 12.57 -22.86
N ALA A 235 -15.47 11.74 -22.19
CA ALA A 235 -15.53 11.70 -20.72
C ALA A 235 -14.19 11.27 -20.10
N LEU A 236 -13.54 10.24 -20.67
CA LEU A 236 -12.25 9.75 -20.21
C LEU A 236 -11.17 10.84 -20.36
N ARG A 237 -11.12 11.51 -21.52
CA ARG A 237 -10.20 12.64 -21.75
C ARG A 237 -10.44 13.81 -20.79
N ALA A 238 -11.66 13.98 -20.30
CA ALA A 238 -12.01 14.95 -19.25
C ALA A 238 -11.72 14.46 -17.81
N GLY A 239 -11.05 13.30 -17.64
CA GLY A 239 -10.67 12.75 -16.34
C GLY A 239 -11.80 12.08 -15.57
N LYS A 240 -12.87 11.63 -16.25
CA LYS A 240 -13.96 10.86 -15.65
C LYS A 240 -13.67 9.36 -15.68
N SER A 241 -14.38 8.62 -14.83
CA SER A 241 -14.34 7.15 -14.81
C SER A 241 -15.09 6.58 -16.02
N LEU A 242 -14.74 5.35 -16.43
CA LEU A 242 -15.47 4.62 -17.46
C LEU A 242 -16.71 3.96 -16.84
N LEU A 243 -17.89 4.35 -17.31
CA LEU A 243 -19.16 3.73 -16.92
C LEU A 243 -19.56 2.64 -17.93
N PRO A 244 -20.29 1.58 -17.51
CA PRO A 244 -20.73 0.53 -18.43
C PRO A 244 -21.56 1.05 -19.61
N ALA A 245 -22.37 2.09 -19.40
CA ALA A 245 -23.19 2.73 -20.42
C ALA A 245 -22.41 3.22 -21.66
N GLY A 246 -21.13 3.56 -21.49
CA GLY A 246 -20.27 4.04 -22.58
C GLY A 246 -19.43 2.96 -23.26
N VAL A 247 -19.67 1.69 -22.95
CA VAL A 247 -18.93 0.53 -23.47
C VAL A 247 -19.75 -0.14 -24.56
N THR A 248 -19.12 -0.37 -25.72
CA THR A 248 -19.76 -0.97 -26.89
C THR A 248 -19.37 -2.43 -27.10
N ALA A 249 -18.19 -2.85 -26.63
CA ALA A 249 -17.78 -4.23 -26.68
C ALA A 249 -16.67 -4.54 -25.67
N ILE A 250 -16.58 -5.81 -25.27
CA ILE A 250 -15.56 -6.36 -24.39
C ILE A 250 -14.95 -7.60 -25.07
N ARG A 251 -13.63 -7.79 -24.92
CA ARG A 251 -12.88 -8.91 -25.51
C ARG A 251 -11.81 -9.42 -24.55
N GLY A 252 -11.45 -10.69 -24.72
CA GLY A 252 -10.43 -11.38 -23.92
C GLY A 252 -11.02 -12.06 -22.68
N ALA A 253 -10.15 -12.58 -21.83
CA ALA A 253 -10.55 -13.18 -20.56
C ALA A 253 -9.81 -12.42 -19.46
N PHE A 254 -10.56 -11.79 -18.56
CA PHE A 254 -10.02 -11.01 -17.47
C PHE A 254 -10.90 -11.13 -16.24
N ASP A 255 -10.26 -11.10 -15.09
CA ASP A 255 -10.92 -11.05 -13.81
C ASP A 255 -11.00 -9.62 -13.27
N ARG A 256 -11.77 -9.46 -12.19
CA ARG A 256 -11.80 -8.21 -11.44
C ARG A 256 -10.39 -7.84 -10.98
N GLY A 257 -9.98 -6.64 -11.36
CA GLY A 257 -8.70 -6.03 -11.04
C GLY A 257 -7.71 -6.07 -12.19
N ASP A 258 -7.88 -6.98 -13.16
CA ASP A 258 -6.95 -7.16 -14.26
C ASP A 258 -6.82 -5.92 -15.15
N ALA A 259 -5.66 -5.81 -15.79
CA ALA A 259 -5.39 -4.74 -16.72
C ALA A 259 -6.09 -5.04 -18.06
N VAL A 260 -6.84 -4.07 -18.54
CA VAL A 260 -7.51 -4.14 -19.84
C VAL A 260 -7.13 -2.93 -20.69
N VAL A 261 -6.99 -3.16 -21.99
CA VAL A 261 -6.77 -2.09 -22.97
C VAL A 261 -8.08 -1.37 -23.24
N ILE A 262 -8.09 -0.04 -23.17
CA ILE A 262 -9.23 0.79 -23.53
C ILE A 262 -9.04 1.26 -24.97
N ARG A 263 -10.00 0.94 -25.84
CA ARG A 263 -9.98 1.27 -27.27
C ARG A 263 -11.11 2.21 -27.65
N ASP A 264 -10.83 3.15 -28.54
CA ASP A 264 -11.86 3.99 -29.16
C ASP A 264 -12.66 3.23 -30.25
N PRO A 265 -13.71 3.84 -30.84
CA PRO A 265 -14.49 3.19 -31.90
C PRO A 265 -13.69 2.79 -33.15
N SER A 266 -12.55 3.44 -33.40
CA SER A 266 -11.65 3.10 -34.51
C SER A 266 -10.73 1.92 -34.19
N GLY A 267 -10.77 1.42 -32.95
CA GLY A 267 -9.93 0.34 -32.44
C GLY A 267 -8.57 0.80 -31.91
N HIS A 268 -8.31 2.11 -31.88
CA HIS A 268 -7.05 2.65 -31.38
C HIS A 268 -6.98 2.56 -29.86
N GLU A 269 -5.84 2.16 -29.31
CA GLU A 269 -5.63 2.15 -27.86
C GLU A 269 -5.50 3.57 -27.34
N ILE A 270 -6.47 4.01 -26.54
CA ILE A 270 -6.48 5.33 -25.91
C ILE A 270 -6.03 5.29 -24.45
N GLY A 271 -5.87 4.10 -23.88
CA GLY A 271 -5.39 3.93 -22.52
C GLY A 271 -5.46 2.49 -22.04
N ARG A 272 -5.12 2.30 -20.77
CA ARG A 272 -5.26 1.04 -20.03
C ARG A 272 -5.88 1.32 -18.68
N GLY A 273 -6.59 0.36 -18.12
CA GLY A 273 -7.15 0.49 -16.79
C GLY A 273 -7.43 -0.84 -16.12
N LEU A 274 -7.81 -0.78 -14.84
CA LEU A 274 -8.12 -1.96 -14.04
C LEU A 274 -9.62 -2.18 -14.01
N SER A 275 -10.07 -3.36 -14.43
CA SER A 275 -11.50 -3.67 -14.44
C SER A 275 -12.05 -3.82 -13.02
N ALA A 276 -13.20 -3.21 -12.74
CA ALA A 276 -13.94 -3.42 -11.50
C ALA A 276 -14.74 -4.74 -11.49
N TYR A 277 -14.84 -5.39 -12.64
CA TYR A 277 -15.65 -6.59 -12.90
C TYR A 277 -14.84 -7.65 -13.64
N ASN A 278 -15.20 -8.93 -13.49
CA ASN A 278 -14.69 -9.95 -14.40
C ASN A 278 -15.35 -9.80 -15.78
N HIS A 279 -14.86 -10.54 -16.77
CA HIS A 279 -15.38 -10.51 -18.13
C HIS A 279 -16.90 -10.74 -18.20
N ASP A 280 -17.40 -11.76 -17.51
CA ASP A 280 -18.79 -12.20 -17.65
C ASP A 280 -19.77 -11.19 -17.06
N ASP A 281 -19.49 -10.68 -15.85
CA ASP A 281 -20.28 -9.62 -15.24
C ASP A 281 -20.20 -8.34 -16.07
N ALA A 282 -19.01 -7.99 -16.57
CA ALA A 282 -18.82 -6.80 -17.40
C ALA A 282 -19.64 -6.90 -18.69
N ALA A 283 -19.66 -8.07 -19.34
CA ALA A 283 -20.42 -8.32 -20.55
C ALA A 283 -21.94 -8.20 -20.35
N LEU A 284 -22.44 -8.55 -19.15
CA LEU A 284 -23.86 -8.40 -18.83
C LEU A 284 -24.30 -6.94 -18.62
N ILE A 285 -23.39 -6.06 -18.18
CA ILE A 285 -23.73 -4.69 -17.81
C ILE A 285 -23.36 -3.63 -18.86
N ILE A 286 -22.69 -4.00 -19.97
CA ILE A 286 -22.36 -3.02 -21.02
C ILE A 286 -23.63 -2.36 -21.59
N GLY A 287 -23.56 -1.05 -21.84
CA GLY A 287 -24.71 -0.28 -22.31
C GLY A 287 -25.76 0.05 -21.24
N HIS A 288 -25.67 -0.52 -20.04
CA HIS A 288 -26.60 -0.24 -18.94
C HIS A 288 -26.12 0.91 -18.04
N LYS A 289 -27.08 1.59 -17.40
CA LYS A 289 -26.80 2.61 -16.39
C LYS A 289 -26.37 1.94 -15.09
N SER A 290 -25.56 2.64 -14.30
CA SER A 290 -25.02 2.13 -13.03
C SER A 290 -26.10 1.66 -12.05
N ASP A 291 -27.29 2.27 -12.10
CA ASP A 291 -28.43 2.01 -11.23
C ASP A 291 -29.10 0.67 -11.55
N GLU A 292 -28.90 0.13 -12.77
CA GLU A 292 -29.45 -1.13 -13.25
C GLU A 292 -28.58 -2.34 -12.89
N ILE A 293 -27.29 -2.11 -12.59
CA ILE A 293 -26.31 -3.15 -12.27
C ILE A 293 -26.81 -4.14 -11.21
N PRO A 294 -27.41 -3.71 -10.08
CA PRO A 294 -27.84 -4.66 -9.04
C PRO A 294 -28.94 -5.62 -9.50
N ALA A 295 -29.81 -5.16 -10.41
CA ALA A 295 -30.87 -6.01 -10.96
C ALA A 295 -30.31 -7.03 -11.96
N ILE A 296 -29.28 -6.65 -12.74
CA ILE A 296 -28.66 -7.50 -13.75
C ILE A 296 -27.77 -8.57 -13.10
N LEU A 297 -26.91 -8.17 -12.16
CA LEU A 297 -25.91 -9.06 -11.57
C LEU A 297 -26.41 -9.78 -10.30
N GLY A 298 -27.54 -9.35 -9.73
CA GLY A 298 -28.05 -9.87 -8.45
C GLY A 298 -27.28 -9.38 -7.22
N TYR A 299 -26.32 -8.47 -7.39
CA TYR A 299 -25.56 -7.86 -6.29
C TYR A 299 -25.19 -6.40 -6.60
N ARG A 300 -25.01 -5.58 -5.56
CA ARG A 300 -24.52 -4.20 -5.72
C ARG A 300 -23.02 -4.17 -5.98
N GLY A 301 -22.64 -3.95 -7.24
CA GLY A 301 -21.25 -3.73 -7.65
C GLY A 301 -20.84 -2.24 -7.63
N ARG A 302 -19.68 -1.94 -8.22
CA ARG A 302 -19.20 -0.56 -8.40
C ARG A 302 -19.93 0.15 -9.53
N THR A 303 -20.20 1.44 -9.38
CA THR A 303 -20.86 2.20 -10.46
C THR A 303 -20.03 2.31 -11.74
N ALA A 304 -18.70 2.44 -11.59
CA ALA A 304 -17.75 2.51 -12.71
C ALA A 304 -17.19 1.13 -13.06
N LEU A 305 -17.10 0.85 -14.35
CA LEU A 305 -16.40 -0.32 -14.89
C LEU A 305 -14.88 -0.18 -14.71
N ILE A 306 -14.33 1.03 -14.93
CA ILE A 306 -12.95 1.39 -14.59
C ILE A 306 -12.98 2.76 -13.90
N HIS A 307 -12.44 2.84 -12.69
CA HIS A 307 -12.34 4.11 -11.97
C HIS A 307 -11.24 4.99 -12.56
N ARG A 308 -11.41 6.32 -12.57
CA ARG A 308 -10.41 7.26 -13.11
C ARG A 308 -9.01 7.14 -12.50
N ASP A 309 -8.94 6.74 -11.23
CA ASP A 309 -7.68 6.56 -10.48
C ASP A 309 -7.04 5.19 -10.74
N ASP A 310 -7.78 4.31 -11.42
CA ASP A 310 -7.35 2.98 -11.85
C ASP A 310 -7.19 2.94 -13.38
N MET A 311 -6.87 4.08 -13.99
CA MET A 311 -6.73 4.25 -15.44
C MET A 311 -5.55 5.16 -15.80
N ALA A 312 -4.85 4.79 -16.87
CA ALA A 312 -3.82 5.59 -17.50
C ALA A 312 -4.18 5.79 -18.98
N LEU A 313 -4.45 7.04 -19.37
CA LEU A 313 -4.75 7.41 -20.75
C LEU A 313 -3.47 7.79 -21.50
N LYS A 314 -3.41 7.42 -22.77
CA LYS A 314 -2.39 7.91 -23.69
C LYS A 314 -2.75 9.34 -24.09
N LYS A 315 -1.73 10.20 -24.18
CA LYS A 315 -1.86 11.55 -24.73
C LYS A 315 -1.92 11.47 -26.25
#